data_AF-A0A836X391-F1
#
_entry.id   AF-A0A836X391-F1
#
_cell.length_a   1.000
_cell.length_b   1.000
_cell.length_c   1.000
_cell.angle_alpha   90.00
_cell.angle_beta   90.00
_cell.angle_gamma   90.00
#
_symmetry.space_group_name_H-M   'P 1'
#
loop_
_entity.id
_entity.type
_entity.pdbx_description
1 polymer ?
#
loop_
_entity_poly.entity_id
_entity_poly.type
_entity_poly.pdbx_seq_one_letter_code
_entity_poly.pdbx_strand_id
1 'polypeptide(L)'
;KRLTEPAYNTALGRAHLSTLLESFDGSYILTLAAYNAGRQRVRKWIKAYGDPRHPEADPIDWVESIPFEETRNYVQRILEGLQVYRHRLAGQPVLLRLKEDLNRAARSEPTFAKPRPRPKIAMLSSGVSTTQQLP
;
A
#
# COMPACT_ATOMS: atom_id res chain seq x y z
N LYS A 1 5.69 14.33 -25.38
CA LYS A 1 5.57 12.99 -24.74
C LYS A 1 5.54 13.20 -23.22
N ARG A 2 4.37 13.21 -22.56
CA ARG A 2 4.26 13.52 -21.12
C ARG A 2 4.61 12.34 -20.19
N LEU A 3 4.65 11.12 -20.73
CA LEU A 3 4.96 9.90 -19.96
C LEU A 3 6.44 9.80 -19.54
N THR A 4 7.32 10.60 -20.13
CA THR A 4 8.73 10.70 -19.72
C THR A 4 8.94 11.68 -18.57
N GLU A 5 7.92 12.45 -18.19
CA GLU A 5 7.98 13.37 -17.04
C GLU A 5 7.67 12.58 -15.76
N PRO A 6 8.64 12.44 -14.82
CA PRO A 6 8.47 11.56 -13.66
C PRO A 6 7.25 11.89 -12.79
N ALA A 7 6.99 13.19 -12.57
CA ALA A 7 5.87 13.65 -11.77
C ALA A 7 4.52 13.27 -12.40
N TYR A 8 4.38 13.48 -13.71
CA TYR A 8 3.15 13.14 -14.43
C TYR A 8 2.92 11.63 -14.48
N ASN A 9 3.95 10.86 -14.83
CA ASN A 9 3.87 9.41 -14.89
C ASN A 9 3.51 8.80 -13.53
N THR A 10 4.12 9.31 -12.45
CA THR A 10 3.81 8.86 -11.08
C THR A 10 2.38 9.19 -10.69
N ALA A 11 1.89 10.40 -11.01
CA ALA A 11 0.53 10.79 -10.70
C ALA A 11 -0.50 9.90 -11.43
N LEU A 12 -0.26 9.62 -12.71
CA LEU A 12 -1.11 8.74 -13.51
C LEU A 12 -1.07 7.29 -12.99
N GLY A 13 0.12 6.75 -12.71
CA GLY A 13 0.28 5.41 -12.15
C GLY A 13 -0.42 5.25 -10.79
N ARG A 14 -0.28 6.24 -9.91
CA ARG A 14 -0.98 6.27 -8.61
C ARG A 14 -2.50 6.28 -8.79
N ALA A 15 -3.02 7.11 -9.69
CA ALA A 15 -4.46 7.18 -9.95
C ALA A 15 -4.99 5.83 -10.45
N HIS A 16 -4.30 5.22 -11.43
CA HIS A 16 -4.70 3.92 -11.97
C HIS A 16 -4.66 2.81 -10.91
N LEU A 17 -3.58 2.77 -10.11
CA LEU A 17 -3.42 1.80 -9.03
C LEU A 17 -4.51 1.96 -7.96
N SER A 18 -4.86 3.20 -7.57
CA SER A 18 -5.96 3.46 -6.61
C SER A 18 -7.29 2.91 -7.12
N THR A 19 -7.61 3.18 -8.39
CA THR A 19 -8.85 2.67 -9.01
C THR A 19 -8.89 1.15 -9.01
N LEU A 20 -7.76 0.48 -9.26
CA LEU A 20 -7.69 -0.99 -9.19
C LEU A 20 -7.84 -1.49 -7.77
N LEU A 21 -7.15 -0.85 -6.82
CA LEU A 21 -7.19 -1.23 -5.41
C LEU A 21 -8.61 -1.15 -4.84
N GLU A 22 -9.32 -0.06 -5.14
CA GLU A 22 -10.75 0.10 -4.78
C GLU A 22 -11.61 -0.97 -5.46
N SER A 23 -11.36 -1.27 -6.73
CA SER A 23 -12.16 -2.23 -7.50
C SER A 23 -11.99 -3.69 -7.09
N PHE A 24 -10.92 -4.01 -6.35
CA PHE A 24 -10.65 -5.34 -5.82
C PHE A 24 -10.72 -5.37 -4.29
N ASP A 25 -11.44 -4.42 -3.68
CA ASP A 25 -11.66 -4.33 -2.24
C ASP A 25 -10.34 -4.43 -1.47
N GLY A 26 -9.33 -3.67 -1.88
CA GLY A 26 -8.04 -3.62 -1.19
C GLY A 26 -7.13 -4.83 -1.38
N SER A 27 -7.50 -5.84 -2.17
CA SER A 27 -6.65 -7.01 -2.39
C SER A 27 -5.41 -6.68 -3.20
N TYR A 28 -4.23 -6.88 -2.62
CA TYR A 28 -2.97 -6.59 -3.30
C TYR A 28 -2.72 -7.53 -4.46
N ILE A 29 -2.86 -8.85 -4.28
CA ILE A 29 -2.60 -9.82 -5.36
C ILE A 29 -3.50 -9.59 -6.58
N LEU A 30 -4.79 -9.31 -6.37
CA LEU A 30 -5.73 -9.01 -7.46
C LEU A 30 -5.41 -7.67 -8.14
N THR A 31 -5.06 -6.66 -7.34
CA THR A 31 -4.71 -5.32 -7.83
C THR A 31 -3.45 -5.35 -8.69
N LEU A 32 -2.39 -6.00 -8.20
CA LEU A 32 -1.11 -6.10 -8.89
C LEU A 32 -1.23 -6.93 -10.17
N ALA A 33 -1.92 -8.08 -10.11
CA ALA A 33 -2.22 -8.88 -11.29
C ALA A 33 -3.00 -8.06 -12.33
N ALA A 34 -3.97 -7.24 -11.89
CA ALA A 34 -4.77 -6.43 -12.81
C ALA A 34 -4.03 -5.22 -13.37
N TYR A 35 -3.06 -4.68 -12.63
CA TYR A 35 -2.18 -3.61 -13.10
C TYR A 35 -1.29 -4.10 -14.25
N ASN A 36 -0.77 -5.33 -14.16
CA ASN A 36 0.10 -5.91 -15.19
C ASN A 36 -0.69 -6.57 -16.35
N ALA A 37 -1.68 -7.41 -16.05
CA ALA A 37 -2.38 -8.22 -17.05
C ALA A 37 -3.76 -7.67 -17.47
N GLY A 38 -4.23 -6.62 -16.80
CA GLY A 38 -5.53 -6.01 -17.04
C GLY A 38 -6.68 -6.64 -16.23
N ARG A 39 -7.57 -5.77 -15.75
CA ARG A 39 -8.73 -6.10 -14.89
C ARG A 39 -9.64 -7.20 -15.46
N GLN A 40 -9.86 -7.21 -16.78
CA GLN A 40 -10.75 -8.21 -17.40
C GLN A 40 -10.20 -9.63 -17.28
N ARG A 41 -8.87 -9.82 -17.37
CA ARG A 41 -8.24 -11.13 -17.21
C ARG A 41 -8.35 -11.61 -15.77
N VAL A 42 -8.04 -10.74 -14.80
CA VAL A 42 -8.18 -11.07 -13.38
C VAL A 42 -9.60 -11.49 -13.02
N ARG A 43 -10.63 -10.82 -13.55
CA ARG A 43 -12.02 -11.25 -13.35
C ARG A 43 -12.32 -12.65 -13.93
N LYS A 44 -11.67 -13.04 -15.03
CA LYS A 44 -11.80 -14.40 -15.58
C LYS A 44 -11.08 -15.41 -14.68
N TRP A 45 -9.92 -15.08 -14.16
CA TRP A 45 -9.16 -15.95 -13.25
C TRP A 45 -9.86 -16.15 -11.90
N ILE A 46 -10.48 -15.11 -11.34
CA ILE A 46 -11.33 -15.23 -10.15
C ILE A 46 -12.47 -16.24 -10.39
N LYS A 47 -13.11 -16.20 -11.57
CA LYS A 47 -14.17 -17.15 -11.91
C LYS A 47 -13.65 -18.58 -12.10
N ALA A 48 -12.40 -18.74 -12.52
CA ALA A 48 -11.81 -20.04 -12.83
C ALA A 48 -11.18 -20.73 -11.61
N TYR A 49 -10.55 -19.96 -10.72
CA TYR A 49 -9.73 -20.46 -9.62
C TYR A 49 -10.29 -20.13 -8.23
N GLY A 50 -11.44 -19.47 -8.16
CA GLY A 50 -11.99 -18.92 -6.93
C GLY A 50 -11.49 -17.51 -6.64
N ASP A 51 -12.17 -16.84 -5.71
CA ASP A 51 -11.80 -15.49 -5.27
C ASP A 51 -10.88 -15.58 -4.05
N PRO A 52 -9.60 -15.18 -4.15
CA PRO A 52 -8.61 -15.34 -3.08
C PRO A 52 -8.84 -14.37 -1.91
N ARG A 53 -9.92 -13.57 -1.94
CA ARG A 53 -10.42 -12.79 -0.80
C ARG A 53 -11.34 -13.60 0.11
N HIS A 54 -11.63 -14.85 -0.26
CA HIS A 54 -12.43 -15.78 0.50
C HIS A 54 -11.57 -16.94 1.01
N PRO A 55 -11.89 -17.51 2.19
CA PRO A 55 -11.09 -18.60 2.79
C PRO A 55 -10.96 -19.86 1.91
N GLU A 56 -11.89 -20.05 0.97
CA GLU A 56 -11.96 -21.21 0.10
C GLU A 56 -10.87 -21.24 -0.99
N ALA A 57 -10.18 -20.11 -1.22
CA ALA A 57 -9.12 -20.01 -2.20
C ALA A 57 -7.83 -19.52 -1.53
N ASP A 58 -6.81 -20.38 -1.52
CA ASP A 58 -5.50 -20.01 -0.99
C ASP A 58 -4.85 -18.94 -1.89
N PRO A 59 -4.37 -17.82 -1.32
CA PRO A 59 -3.82 -16.72 -2.11
C PRO A 59 -2.51 -17.09 -2.82
N ILE A 60 -1.72 -18.04 -2.30
CA ILE A 60 -0.48 -18.51 -2.94
C ILE A 60 -0.87 -19.36 -4.15
N ASP A 61 -1.75 -20.35 -3.97
CA ASP A 61 -2.22 -21.19 -5.07
C ASP A 61 -2.91 -20.36 -6.16
N TRP A 62 -3.65 -19.32 -5.78
CA TRP A 62 -4.27 -18.40 -6.73
C TRP A 62 -3.23 -17.63 -7.55
N VAL A 63 -2.16 -17.14 -6.92
CA VAL A 63 -1.06 -16.46 -7.64
C VAL A 63 -0.36 -17.44 -8.57
N GLU A 64 -0.04 -18.66 -8.12
CA GLU A 64 0.60 -19.69 -8.96
C GLU A 64 -0.28 -20.16 -10.12
N SER A 65 -1.60 -20.07 -9.98
CA SER A 65 -2.57 -20.38 -11.02
C SER A 65 -2.68 -19.32 -12.12
N ILE A 66 -2.13 -18.10 -11.94
CA ILE A 66 -2.14 -17.07 -12.99
C ILE A 66 -1.41 -17.62 -14.24
N PRO A 67 -2.03 -17.68 -15.43
CA PRO A 67 -1.43 -18.34 -16.61
C PRO A 67 -0.17 -17.66 -17.16
N PHE A 68 0.05 -16.40 -16.81
CA PHE A 68 1.16 -15.60 -17.34
C PHE A 68 2.30 -15.56 -16.34
N GLU A 69 3.41 -16.19 -16.71
CA GLU A 69 4.62 -16.23 -15.87
C GLU A 69 5.13 -14.82 -15.54
N GLU A 70 5.11 -13.90 -16.51
CA GLU A 70 5.48 -12.50 -16.28
C GLU A 70 4.61 -11.87 -15.19
N THR A 71 3.30 -12.13 -15.20
CA THR A 71 2.36 -11.59 -14.22
C THR A 71 2.58 -12.22 -12.84
N ARG A 72 2.83 -13.53 -12.75
CA ARG A 72 3.19 -14.21 -11.48
C ARG A 72 4.43 -13.58 -10.87
N ASN A 73 5.50 -13.51 -11.67
CA ASN A 73 6.77 -12.92 -11.27
C ASN A 73 6.61 -11.45 -10.87
N TYR A 74 5.77 -10.68 -11.57
CA TYR A 74 5.47 -9.30 -11.24
C TYR A 74 4.81 -9.17 -9.86
N VAL A 75 3.77 -9.95 -9.58
CA VAL A 75 3.08 -9.93 -8.27
C VAL A 75 4.05 -10.26 -7.14
N GLN A 76 4.81 -11.34 -7.28
CA GLN A 76 5.78 -11.79 -6.27
C GLN A 76 6.85 -10.72 -6.00
N ARG A 77 7.48 -10.17 -7.06
CA ARG A 77 8.53 -9.15 -6.92
C ARG A 77 8.04 -7.86 -6.26
N ILE A 78 6.82 -7.42 -6.58
CA ILE A 78 6.28 -6.20 -5.96
C ILE A 78 5.96 -6.43 -4.48
N LEU A 79 5.42 -7.59 -4.10
CA LEU A 79 5.16 -7.92 -2.70
C LEU A 79 6.45 -8.06 -1.87
N GLU A 80 7.49 -8.66 -2.45
CA GLU A 80 8.83 -8.71 -1.84
C GLU A 80 9.38 -7.30 -1.65
N GLY A 81 9.39 -6.50 -2.72
CA GLY A 81 9.87 -5.12 -2.69
C GLY A 81 9.12 -4.26 -1.67
N LEU A 82 7.82 -4.47 -1.49
CA LEU A 82 7.01 -3.76 -0.50
C LEU A 82 7.55 -3.94 0.93
N GLN A 83 8.02 -5.14 1.29
CA GLN A 83 8.62 -5.35 2.62
C GLN A 83 9.92 -4.56 2.78
N VAL A 84 10.76 -4.57 1.74
CA VAL A 84 12.02 -3.81 1.72
C VAL A 84 11.76 -2.31 1.85
N TYR A 85 10.80 -1.76 1.10
CA TYR A 85 10.46 -0.34 1.17
C TYR A 85 9.86 0.05 2.52
N ARG A 86 9.00 -0.79 3.12
CA ARG A 86 8.48 -0.53 4.47
C ARG A 86 9.60 -0.42 5.50
N HIS A 87 10.59 -1.32 5.43
CA HIS A 87 11.75 -1.27 6.31
C HIS A 87 12.58 0.00 6.10
N ARG A 88 12.92 0.32 4.84
CA ARG A 88 13.71 1.52 4.51
C ARG A 88 13.02 2.81 4.95
N LEU A 89 11.72 2.94 4.72
CA LEU A 89 10.95 4.14 5.06
C LEU A 89 10.69 4.30 6.56
N ALA A 90 10.63 3.19 7.31
CA ALA A 90 10.48 3.25 8.76
C ALA A 90 11.75 3.72 9.48
N GLY A 91 12.92 3.62 8.83
CA GLY A 91 14.22 3.94 9.41
C GLY A 91 14.66 2.99 10.53
N GLN A 92 13.94 1.88 10.73
CA GLN A 92 14.16 0.89 11.78
C GLN A 92 13.62 -0.48 11.35
N PRO A 93 14.05 -1.59 11.98
CA PRO A 93 13.48 -2.91 11.74
C PRO A 93 11.95 -2.91 11.88
N VAL A 94 11.27 -3.47 10.88
CA VAL A 94 9.83 -3.71 10.89
C VAL A 94 9.58 -5.19 10.65
N LEU A 95 8.53 -5.73 11.27
CA LEU A 95 8.12 -7.09 11.02
C LEU A 95 7.67 -7.26 9.56
N LEU A 96 8.04 -8.39 8.96
CA LEU A 96 7.52 -8.80 7.66
C LEU A 96 6.01 -9.01 7.76
N ARG A 97 5.27 -8.49 6.79
CA ARG A 97 3.80 -8.59 6.74
C ARG A 97 3.31 -9.30 5.49
N LEU A 98 4.12 -10.21 4.94
CA LEU A 98 3.83 -10.84 3.67
C LEU A 98 2.53 -11.65 3.71
N LYS A 99 2.28 -12.35 4.82
CA LYS A 99 1.04 -13.12 5.00
C LYS A 99 -0.18 -12.19 5.00
N GLU A 100 -0.11 -11.07 5.71
CA GLU A 100 -1.17 -10.08 5.76
C GLU A 100 -1.41 -9.44 4.38
N ASP A 101 -0.34 -9.15 3.64
CA ASP A 101 -0.43 -8.57 2.30
C ASP A 101 -1.02 -9.53 1.27
N LEU A 102 -0.66 -10.83 1.34
CA LEU A 102 -1.24 -11.88 0.51
C LEU A 102 -2.74 -12.06 0.77
N ASN A 103 -3.13 -12.03 2.05
CA ASN A 103 -4.52 -12.22 2.49
C ASN A 103 -5.33 -10.90 2.52
N ARG A 104 -4.75 -9.79 2.08
CA ARG A 104 -5.38 -8.48 2.24
C ARG A 104 -6.71 -8.42 1.50
N ALA A 105 -7.75 -7.97 2.19
CA ALA A 105 -9.02 -7.53 1.62
C ALA A 105 -9.61 -6.40 2.49
N ALA A 106 -10.62 -5.68 2.03
CA ALA A 106 -11.22 -4.55 2.74
C ALA A 106 -11.86 -4.94 4.09
N ARG A 107 -12.00 -6.25 4.36
CA ARG A 107 -12.43 -6.81 5.66
C ARG A 107 -11.28 -7.07 6.65
N SER A 108 -10.04 -6.85 6.26
CA SER A 108 -8.89 -6.73 7.17
C SER A 108 -8.56 -5.25 7.33
N GLU A 109 -8.82 -4.72 8.53
CA GLU A 109 -8.53 -3.34 8.95
C GLU A 109 -7.25 -2.77 8.30
N PRO A 110 -7.27 -1.54 7.75
CA PRO A 110 -6.05 -0.92 7.27
C PRO A 110 -5.16 -0.62 8.48
N THR A 111 -4.07 -1.37 8.64
CA THR A 111 -2.95 -0.99 9.54
C THR A 111 -2.17 0.20 8.97
N PHE A 112 -2.88 1.28 8.65
CA PHE A 112 -2.30 2.61 8.70
C PHE A 112 -2.58 3.12 10.11
N ALA A 113 -1.64 2.88 11.02
CA ALA A 113 -1.62 3.62 12.26
C ALA A 113 -1.77 5.11 11.93
N LYS A 114 -2.81 5.76 12.48
CA LYS A 114 -3.06 7.19 12.30
C LYS A 114 -1.74 7.95 12.53
N PRO A 115 -1.34 8.89 11.65
CA PRO A 115 -0.13 9.67 11.90
C PRO A 115 -0.26 10.36 13.25
N ARG A 116 0.74 10.19 14.13
CA ARG A 116 0.76 10.87 15.42
C ARG A 116 0.68 12.38 15.18
N PRO A 117 -0.19 13.12 15.88
CA PRO A 117 -0.22 14.58 15.77
C PRO A 117 1.16 15.13 16.12
N ARG A 118 1.65 16.10 15.33
CA ARG A 118 2.94 16.75 15.59
C ARG A 118 2.89 17.40 16.98
N PRO A 119 3.93 17.25 17.82
CA PRO A 119 3.99 17.96 19.09
C PRO A 119 3.97 19.48 18.82
N LYS A 120 3.07 20.19 19.50
CA LYS A 120 3.09 21.66 19.50
C LYS A 120 4.36 22.08 20.22
N ILE A 121 5.31 22.68 19.50
CA ILE A 121 6.46 23.36 20.10
C ILE A 121 5.88 24.57 20.83
N ALA A 122 5.92 24.56 22.17
CA ALA A 122 5.65 25.74 22.96
C ALA A 122 6.75 26.77 22.66
N MET A 123 6.40 27.84 21.95
CA MET A 123 7.24 29.04 21.92
C MET A 123 7.22 29.66 23.31
N LEU A 124 8.29 29.48 24.07
CA LEU A 124 8.56 30.29 25.24
C LEU A 124 8.95 31.68 24.73
N SER A 125 7.99 32.61 24.71
CA SER A 125 8.30 34.03 24.50
C SER A 125 8.97 34.55 25.76
N SER A 126 10.23 34.94 25.63
CA SER A 126 10.96 35.74 26.60
C SER A 126 10.25 37.07 26.83
N GLY A 127 9.83 37.32 28.07
CA GLY A 127 9.33 38.62 28.53
C GLY A 127 10.06 39.02 29.81
N VAL A 128 11.08 39.86 29.65
CA VAL A 128 11.68 40.63 30.75
C VAL A 128 10.81 41.87 30.96
N SER A 129 10.41 42.16 32.20
CA SER A 129 10.12 43.52 32.65
C SER A 129 10.26 43.61 34.17
N THR A 130 11.35 44.27 34.56
CA THR A 130 11.64 44.82 35.88
C THR A 130 10.92 46.15 36.04
N THR A 131 10.31 46.43 37.21
CA THR A 131 10.46 47.68 38.02
C THR A 131 9.20 48.12 38.79
N GLN A 132 9.43 48.59 40.03
CA GLN A 132 8.65 49.49 40.93
C GLN A 132 7.56 48.85 41.82
N GLN A 133 7.33 49.26 43.08
CA GLN A 133 8.09 49.82 44.23
C GLN A 133 7.09 49.82 45.41
N LEU A 134 7.61 49.83 46.65
CA LEU A 134 6.94 49.90 47.97
C LEU A 134 5.90 51.05 48.11
N PRO A 135 5.02 51.05 49.14
CA PRO A 135 5.39 51.18 50.56
C PRO A 135 5.31 49.90 51.40
#